data_AF-L0IQV9-F1
#
_entry.id   AF-L0IQV9-F1
#
_cell.length_a   1.000
_cell.length_b   1.000
_cell.length_c   1.000
_cell.angle_alpha   90.00
_cell.angle_beta   90.00
_cell.angle_gamma   90.00
#
_symmetry.space_group_name_H-M   'P 1'
#
loop_
_entity.id
_entity.type
_entity.pdbx_description
1 polymer ?
#
loop_
_entity_poly.entity_id
_entity_poly.type
_entity_poly.pdbx_seq_one_letter_code
_entity_poly.pdbx_strand_id
1 'polypeptide(L)'
;MQIHDASKIQTWVKQFLDHVDDPHVDTIETFQDEDGTRVSSRWVLTGTNYGILGTEPKGKPIALTGTAVWTVDDGKLQRGWVEQASFELYHYLPTK
;
A
#
# COMPACT_ATOMS: atom_id res chain seq x y z
N MET A 1 -2.88 -4.21 12.52
CA MET A 1 -3.57 -5.45 12.07
C MET A 1 -2.53 -6.38 11.47
N GLN A 2 -2.53 -7.67 11.82
CA GLN A 2 -1.63 -8.67 11.20
C GLN A 2 -2.48 -9.63 10.36
N ILE A 3 -2.03 -9.91 9.15
CA ILE A 3 -2.70 -10.86 8.24
C ILE A 3 -1.70 -11.97 7.96
N HIS A 4 -2.13 -13.20 8.19
CA HIS A 4 -1.39 -14.42 7.89
C HIS A 4 -2.08 -15.16 6.75
N ASP A 5 -1.39 -16.09 6.10
CA ASP A 5 -1.88 -16.88 4.97
C ASP A 5 -2.03 -16.09 3.66
N ALA A 6 -1.47 -16.61 2.56
CA ALA A 6 -1.48 -15.96 1.26
C ALA A 6 -2.90 -15.64 0.76
N SER A 7 -3.87 -16.53 1.00
CA SER A 7 -5.27 -16.32 0.59
C SER A 7 -5.93 -15.15 1.30
N LYS A 8 -5.67 -14.96 2.60
CA LYS A 8 -6.20 -13.81 3.35
C LYS A 8 -5.52 -12.51 2.94
N ILE A 9 -4.21 -12.55 2.63
CA ILE A 9 -3.49 -11.40 2.06
C ILE A 9 -4.13 -11.00 0.72
N GLN A 10 -4.37 -11.95 -0.19
CA GLN A 10 -5.02 -11.66 -1.47
C GLN A 10 -6.43 -11.08 -1.30
N THR A 11 -7.23 -11.61 -0.37
CA THR A 11 -8.56 -11.07 -0.06
C THR A 11 -8.47 -9.63 0.47
N TRP A 12 -7.54 -9.37 1.39
CA TRP A 12 -7.34 -8.03 1.92
C TRP A 12 -6.88 -7.04 0.84
N VAL A 13 -5.95 -7.45 -0.04
CA VAL A 13 -5.51 -6.62 -1.18
C VAL A 13 -6.69 -6.28 -2.07
N LYS A 14 -7.55 -7.26 -2.42
CA LYS A 14 -8.75 -7.00 -3.23
C LYS A 14 -9.68 -5.98 -2.55
N GLN A 15 -10.00 -6.19 -1.28
CA GLN A 15 -10.86 -5.28 -0.52
C GLN A 15 -10.29 -3.86 -0.44
N PHE A 16 -8.97 -3.72 -0.31
CA PHE A 16 -8.32 -2.42 -0.34
C PHE A 16 -8.44 -1.76 -1.72
N LEU A 17 -8.18 -2.52 -2.79
CA LEU A 17 -8.23 -2.02 -4.17
C LEU A 17 -9.66 -1.73 -4.65
N ASP A 18 -10.69 -2.34 -4.07
CA ASP A 18 -12.10 -2.01 -4.37
C ASP A 18 -12.47 -0.54 -4.06
N HIS A 19 -11.62 0.18 -3.31
CA HIS A 19 -11.79 1.60 -2.97
C HIS A 19 -10.94 2.56 -3.83
N VAL A 20 -10.18 2.05 -4.79
CA VAL A 20 -9.33 2.83 -5.70
C VAL A 20 -9.53 2.33 -7.12
N ASP A 21 -10.05 3.18 -7.99
CA ASP A 21 -10.17 2.87 -9.42
C ASP A 21 -8.83 3.13 -10.13
N ASP A 22 -8.48 2.26 -11.08
CA ASP A 22 -7.21 2.26 -11.83
C ASP A 22 -5.92 2.45 -10.97
N PRO A 23 -5.69 1.58 -9.96
CA PRO A 23 -4.59 1.75 -9.02
C PRO A 23 -3.22 1.47 -9.66
N HIS A 24 -2.27 2.38 -9.47
CA HIS A 24 -0.88 2.27 -9.92
C HIS A 24 0.08 2.42 -8.75
N VAL A 25 1.06 1.52 -8.63
CA VAL A 25 2.09 1.59 -7.58
C VAL A 25 3.45 1.77 -8.20
N ASP A 26 4.09 2.90 -7.92
CA ASP A 26 5.45 3.19 -8.32
C ASP A 26 6.40 3.00 -7.12
N THR A 27 7.50 2.29 -7.36
CA THR A 27 8.60 2.20 -6.39
C THR A 27 9.50 3.42 -6.56
N ILE A 28 9.65 4.19 -5.49
CA ILE A 28 10.51 5.39 -5.46
C ILE A 28 11.97 4.95 -5.27
N GLU A 29 12.21 4.08 -4.28
CA GLU A 29 13.53 3.57 -3.96
C GLU A 29 13.43 2.26 -3.19
N THR A 30 14.49 1.46 -3.28
CA THR A 30 14.64 0.19 -2.57
C THR A 30 16.04 0.10 -2.00
N PHE A 31 16.13 -0.33 -0.75
CA PHE A 31 17.35 -0.61 -0.02
C PHE A 31 17.30 -2.02 0.53
N GLN A 32 18.44 -2.67 0.65
CA GLN A 32 18.54 -3.98 1.28
C GLN A 32 19.73 -4.02 2.23
N ASP A 33 19.69 -4.94 3.18
CA ASP A 33 20.87 -5.32 3.94
C ASP A 33 21.89 -6.11 3.09
N GLU A 34 23.03 -6.42 3.70
CA GLU A 34 24.18 -7.02 3.02
C GLU A 34 23.85 -8.38 2.41
N ASP A 35 23.06 -9.20 3.10
CA ASP A 35 22.66 -10.54 2.66
C ASP A 35 21.34 -10.57 1.87
N GLY A 36 20.66 -9.42 1.76
CA GLY A 36 19.39 -9.28 1.02
C GLY A 36 18.19 -9.92 1.71
N THR A 37 18.32 -10.34 2.97
CA THR A 37 17.22 -10.95 3.74
C THR A 37 16.23 -9.90 4.28
N ARG A 38 16.63 -8.63 4.31
CA ARG A 38 15.80 -7.49 4.71
C ARG A 38 15.81 -6.44 3.62
N VAL A 39 14.64 -6.17 3.04
CA VAL A 39 14.47 -5.18 1.98
C VAL A 39 13.50 -4.10 2.44
N SER A 40 13.89 -2.83 2.36
CA SER A 40 12.98 -1.70 2.56
C SER A 40 12.71 -1.00 1.24
N SER A 41 11.47 -0.56 1.03
CA SER A 41 11.11 0.24 -0.13
C SER A 41 10.21 1.42 0.25
N ARG A 42 10.38 2.52 -0.47
CA ARG A 42 9.42 3.63 -0.50
C ARG A 42 8.66 3.59 -1.80
N TRP A 43 7.36 3.85 -1.73
CA TRP A 43 6.46 3.73 -2.87
C TRP A 43 5.37 4.80 -2.81
N VAL A 44 4.73 5.02 -3.96
CA VAL A 44 3.52 5.84 -4.10
C VAL A 44 2.44 5.02 -4.80
N LEU A 45 1.24 5.01 -4.22
CA LEU A 45 0.02 4.51 -4.84
C LEU A 45 -0.75 5.71 -5.41
N THR A 46 -1.04 5.66 -6.70
CA THR A 46 -1.93 6.60 -7.38
C THR A 46 -3.16 5.87 -7.93
N GLY A 47 -4.16 6.64 -8.34
CA GLY A 47 -5.42 6.13 -8.88
C GLY A 47 -6.54 7.14 -8.64
N THR A 48 -7.78 6.67 -8.70
CA THR A 48 -8.97 7.49 -8.53
C THR A 48 -9.74 7.09 -7.27
N ASN A 49 -10.14 8.06 -6.45
CA ASN A 49 -10.85 7.83 -5.19
C ASN A 49 -12.23 7.22 -5.43
N TYR A 50 -12.41 5.99 -4.97
CA TYR A 50 -13.67 5.26 -4.95
C TYR A 50 -14.09 4.90 -3.51
N GLY A 51 -13.73 5.76 -2.55
CA GLY A 51 -14.09 5.62 -1.14
C GLY A 51 -12.93 5.24 -0.22
N ILE A 52 -11.68 5.46 -0.64
CA ILE A 52 -10.51 5.16 0.18
C ILE A 52 -10.58 5.95 1.50
N LEU A 53 -10.07 5.34 2.59
CA LEU A 53 -10.11 5.91 3.94
C LEU A 53 -11.54 6.21 4.46
N GLY A 54 -12.57 5.63 3.85
CA GLY A 54 -13.97 5.87 4.20
C GLY A 54 -14.52 7.22 3.71
N THR A 55 -13.82 7.89 2.78
CA THR A 55 -14.21 9.16 2.17
C THR A 55 -15.33 9.00 1.14
N GLU A 56 -15.86 10.11 0.62
CA GLU A 56 -16.88 10.04 -0.43
C GLU A 56 -16.27 9.65 -1.80
N PRO A 57 -16.89 8.73 -2.57
CA PRO A 57 -16.38 8.24 -3.86
C PRO A 57 -16.65 9.25 -4.99
N LYS A 58 -16.04 10.43 -4.92
CA LYS A 58 -16.26 11.54 -5.87
C LYS A 58 -15.25 11.58 -7.04
N GLY A 59 -14.48 10.51 -7.24
CA GLY A 59 -13.59 10.37 -8.40
C GLY A 59 -12.39 11.32 -8.42
N LYS A 60 -11.97 11.87 -7.27
CA LYS A 60 -10.76 12.69 -7.19
C LYS A 60 -9.50 11.82 -7.34
N PRO A 61 -8.43 12.29 -7.98
CA PRO A 61 -7.16 11.56 -8.01
C PRO A 61 -6.59 11.39 -6.60
N ILE A 62 -5.89 10.28 -6.34
CA ILE A 62 -5.19 10.03 -5.08
C ILE A 62 -3.67 9.93 -5.30
N ALA A 63 -2.92 10.28 -4.27
CA ALA A 63 -1.51 9.95 -4.12
C ALA A 63 -1.27 9.59 -2.65
N LEU A 64 -0.96 8.32 -2.39
CA LEU A 64 -0.66 7.78 -1.06
C LEU A 64 0.78 7.28 -1.06
N THR A 65 1.64 7.89 -0.26
CA THR A 65 3.01 7.38 -0.08
C THR A 65 3.05 6.34 1.03
N GLY A 66 3.94 5.37 0.91
CA GLY A 66 4.21 4.44 2.00
C GLY A 66 5.63 3.91 2.01
N THR A 67 5.94 3.21 3.09
CA THR A 67 7.19 2.49 3.28
C THR A 67 6.86 1.05 3.62
N ALA A 68 7.61 0.11 3.06
CA ALA A 68 7.54 -1.29 3.40
C ALA A 68 8.90 -1.78 3.90
N VAL A 69 8.88 -2.74 4.83
CA VAL A 69 10.04 -3.54 5.22
C VAL A 69 9.67 -5.01 5.09
N TRP A 70 10.41 -5.72 4.25
CA TRP A 70 10.20 -7.12 3.91
C TRP A 70 11.27 -7.99 4.54
N THR A 71 10.87 -9.19 4.97
CA THR A 71 11.79 -10.31 5.13
C THR A 71 11.71 -11.17 3.87
N VAL A 72 12.86 -11.45 3.27
CA VAL A 72 13.00 -12.22 2.03
C VAL A 72 13.77 -13.50 2.32
N ASP A 73 13.28 -14.62 1.80
CA ASP A 73 13.96 -15.91 1.84
C ASP A 73 13.65 -16.69 0.55
N ASP A 74 14.67 -17.32 -0.04
CA ASP A 74 14.58 -18.03 -1.33
C ASP A 74 13.88 -17.20 -2.43
N GLY A 75 14.22 -15.91 -2.50
CA GLY A 75 13.62 -14.96 -3.46
C GLY A 75 12.13 -14.67 -3.24
N LYS A 76 11.55 -15.07 -2.10
CA LYS A 76 10.13 -14.88 -1.77
C LYS A 76 9.95 -13.99 -0.55
N LEU A 77 8.87 -13.22 -0.55
CA LEU A 77 8.46 -12.43 0.60
C LEU A 77 7.88 -13.36 1.68
N GLN A 78 8.50 -13.37 2.86
CA GLN A 78 8.04 -14.17 4.01
C GLN A 78 7.19 -13.34 4.98
N ARG A 79 7.54 -12.07 5.15
CA ARG A 79 6.84 -11.12 6.04
C ARG A 79 6.98 -9.71 5.49
N GLY A 80 5.94 -8.90 5.64
CA GLY A 80 5.95 -7.48 5.36
C GLY A 80 5.49 -6.66 6.56
N TRP A 81 6.10 -5.50 6.75
CA TRP A 81 5.61 -4.42 7.59
C TRP A 81 5.40 -3.20 6.70
N VAL A 82 4.19 -2.65 6.66
CA VAL A 82 3.84 -1.55 5.76
C VAL A 82 3.24 -0.40 6.56
N GLU A 83 3.80 0.79 6.36
CA GLU A 83 3.30 2.05 6.91
C GLU A 83 2.89 2.96 5.75
N GLN A 84 1.77 3.66 5.89
CA GLN A 84 1.17 4.48 4.83
C GLN A 84 0.87 5.88 5.38
N ALA A 85 1.31 6.93 4.68
CA ALA A 85 1.07 8.31 5.07
C ALA A 85 -0.31 8.76 4.57
N SER A 86 -1.35 8.48 5.36
CA SER A 86 -2.76 8.68 4.97
C SER A 86 -3.36 10.02 5.39
N PHE A 87 -2.70 10.78 6.27
CA PHE A 87 -3.26 11.97 6.89
C PHE A 87 -3.52 13.10 5.87
N GLU A 88 -2.53 13.41 5.05
CA GLU A 88 -2.62 14.44 4.01
C GLU A 88 -3.66 14.06 2.95
N LEU A 89 -3.68 12.77 2.56
CA LEU A 89 -4.67 12.26 1.61
C LEU A 89 -6.10 12.39 2.16
N TYR A 90 -6.31 12.02 3.43
CA TYR A 90 -7.61 12.14 4.09
C TYR A 90 -8.13 13.58 4.07
N HIS A 91 -7.29 14.57 4.38
CA HIS A 91 -7.67 15.98 4.39
C HIS A 91 -7.87 16.58 2.99
N TYR A 92 -7.21 16.03 1.98
CA TYR A 92 -7.40 16.43 0.59
C TYR A 92 -8.72 15.91 -0.02
N LEU A 93 -9.13 14.71 0.39
CA LEU A 93 -10.34 14.07 -0.09
C LEU A 93 -11.61 14.61 0.60
N PRO A 94 -12.76 14.61 -0.09
CA PRO A 94 -14.01 15.02 0.52
C PRO A 94 -14.40 14.03 1.62
N THR A 95 -14.53 14.54 2.85
CA THR A 95 -15.04 13.78 3.98
C THR A 95 -16.56 13.71 3.93
N LYS A 96 -17.13 12.65 4.53
CA LYS A 96 -18.57 12.57 4.79
C LYS A 96 -19.04 13.68 5.72
#